data_AF-A0A8B6F873-F1
#
_entry.id   AF-A0A8B6F873-F1
#
_cell.length_a   1.000
_cell.length_b   1.000
_cell.length_c   1.000
_cell.angle_alpha   90.00
_cell.angle_beta   90.00
_cell.angle_gamma   90.00
#
_symmetry.space_group_name_H-M   'P 1'
#
loop_
_entity.id
_entity.type
_entity.pdbx_description
1 polymer ?
#
loop_
_entity_poly.entity_id
_entity_poly.type
_entity_poly.pdbx_seq_one_letter_code
_entity_poly.pdbx_strand_id
1 'polypeptide(L)'
;MSDLIHITLCPKVNGFYRKNCLDRKCSLCGVGNFKLSPNESQSSSTVEWQKYEYITEKSKASRNFPPLTSTDQTGQSNQLKSLVQNLPVNHCICIHDYSENYRCVEKEEIQSNYFQRTECSIHVTVMHRHAILEYDGVDSTEEFPEIITEHFFVISPDLQHDNDFTKYVQKKVKEYLDSISYTVDHMHEFTDGCSSQYKSRHCLGSLSTAIPDFGYKTFHRNFFETSHAKGPQDAAGGFIKKTGGHICSTWQYKNTGVKKTIKPREITQTSNEEEVAQDTDILSEDISDLVSINSVVAVKTDDDNFDYYLMKISKGSHVLNSAESDSWGATYPPGFEVFRGHYYDKISDNDPLKYKLLKTKTALVPTKSLLYILADVDASYRITISEDTHLDILSVLDNLD
;
A
#
# COMPACT_ATOMS: atom_id res chain seq x y z
N MET A 1 -0.94 10.32 26.49
CA MET A 1 -1.62 9.39 27.43
C MET A 1 -1.34 9.67 28.93
N SER A 2 -0.33 10.47 29.33
CA SER A 2 -0.01 10.72 30.76
C SER A 2 -1.11 11.46 31.53
N ASP A 3 -1.82 12.37 30.87
CA ASP A 3 -2.64 13.36 31.58
C ASP A 3 -3.95 12.77 32.15
N LEU A 4 -4.46 11.70 31.54
CA LEU A 4 -5.68 11.02 32.00
C LEU A 4 -5.43 10.06 33.18
N ILE A 5 -4.19 9.60 33.33
CA ILE A 5 -3.80 8.74 34.46
C ILE A 5 -3.87 9.52 35.77
N HIS A 6 -3.47 10.79 35.76
CA HIS A 6 -3.51 11.65 36.95
C HIS A 6 -4.93 12.00 37.43
N ILE A 7 -5.93 11.88 36.55
CA ILE A 7 -7.36 12.11 36.88
C ILE A 7 -7.99 10.84 37.50
N THR A 8 -7.57 9.67 37.02
CA THR A 8 -8.17 8.38 37.39
C THR A 8 -7.41 7.64 38.49
N LEU A 9 -6.13 7.94 38.68
CA LEU A 9 -5.26 7.35 39.69
C LEU A 9 -4.51 8.44 40.45
N CYS A 10 -4.53 8.36 41.77
CA CYS A 10 -3.68 9.21 42.61
C CYS A 10 -2.19 8.97 42.29
N PRO A 11 -1.31 9.94 42.59
CA PRO A 11 0.13 9.77 42.40
C PRO A 11 0.67 8.50 43.06
N LYS A 12 1.68 7.91 42.42
CA LYS A 12 2.38 6.73 42.96
C LYS A 12 3.03 7.08 44.29
N VAL A 13 2.95 6.16 45.24
CA VAL A 13 3.73 6.20 46.49
C VAL A 13 4.73 5.05 46.41
N ASN A 14 6.03 5.37 46.52
CA ASN A 14 7.13 4.40 46.38
C ASN A 14 7.11 3.62 45.04
N GLY A 15 6.75 4.28 43.94
CA GLY A 15 6.72 3.66 42.60
C GLY A 15 5.46 2.85 42.27
N PHE A 16 4.54 2.66 43.23
CA PHE A 16 3.31 1.89 43.04
C PHE A 16 2.04 2.71 43.26
N TYR A 17 0.97 2.35 42.55
CA TYR A 17 -0.37 2.91 42.79
C TYR A 17 -1.01 2.26 44.01
N ARG A 18 -1.80 3.03 44.77
CA ARG A 18 -2.55 2.48 45.91
C ARG A 18 -3.61 1.52 45.41
N LYS A 19 -3.73 0.34 46.05
CA LYS A 19 -4.73 -0.68 45.72
C LYS A 19 -6.16 -0.12 45.66
N ASN A 20 -6.54 0.76 46.58
CA ASN A 20 -7.87 1.39 46.57
C ASN A 20 -8.15 2.25 45.32
N CYS A 21 -7.11 2.81 44.67
CA CYS A 21 -7.27 3.54 43.41
C CYS A 21 -7.54 2.55 42.25
N LEU A 22 -6.80 1.43 42.23
CA LEU A 22 -6.97 0.37 41.23
C LEU A 22 -8.33 -0.32 41.36
N ASP A 23 -8.77 -0.56 42.60
CA ASP A 23 -10.07 -1.15 42.93
C ASP A 23 -11.25 -0.16 42.77
N ARG A 24 -10.98 1.08 42.33
CA ARG A 24 -11.96 2.17 42.15
C ARG A 24 -12.77 2.52 43.41
N LYS A 25 -12.16 2.38 44.57
CA LYS A 25 -12.73 2.73 45.89
C LYS A 25 -12.13 4.01 46.46
N CYS A 26 -11.29 4.71 45.69
CA CYS A 26 -10.69 5.97 46.10
C CYS A 26 -11.71 7.11 45.99
N SER A 27 -11.76 7.99 47.00
CA SER A 27 -12.61 9.19 47.00
C SER A 27 -12.00 10.38 46.25
N LEU A 28 -10.71 10.34 45.94
CA LEU A 28 -9.97 11.46 45.35
C LEU A 28 -9.77 11.30 43.84
N CYS A 29 -9.63 10.07 43.36
CA CYS A 29 -9.45 9.75 41.95
C CYS A 29 -10.50 8.76 41.49
N GLY A 30 -10.84 8.79 40.20
CA GLY A 30 -11.80 7.85 39.65
C GLY A 30 -12.40 8.33 38.35
N VAL A 31 -13.15 7.45 37.70
CA VAL A 31 -13.77 7.73 36.40
C VAL A 31 -14.88 8.79 36.50
N GLY A 32 -15.41 9.07 37.68
CA GLY A 32 -16.39 10.15 37.89
C GLY A 32 -15.81 11.56 37.74
N ASN A 33 -14.48 11.70 37.72
CA ASN A 33 -13.81 13.00 37.52
C ASN A 33 -13.60 13.32 36.04
N PHE A 34 -14.00 12.45 35.10
CA PHE A 34 -13.97 12.77 33.68
C PHE A 34 -14.98 13.87 33.39
N LYS A 35 -14.48 15.00 32.89
CA LYS A 35 -15.34 16.00 32.25
C LYS A 35 -15.77 15.44 30.90
N LEU A 36 -16.98 14.90 30.86
CA LEU A 36 -17.64 14.54 29.62
C LEU A 36 -17.91 15.81 28.82
N SER A 37 -17.95 15.67 27.50
CA SER A 37 -18.33 16.77 26.62
C SER A 37 -19.78 17.19 26.89
N PRO A 38 -20.18 18.43 26.56
CA PRO A 38 -21.57 18.88 26.69
C PRO A 38 -22.56 17.99 25.92
N ASN A 39 -22.12 17.40 24.80
CA ASN A 39 -22.91 16.47 23.98
C ASN A 39 -23.15 15.12 24.67
N GLU A 40 -22.21 14.65 25.50
CA GLU A 40 -22.34 13.43 26.31
C GLU A 40 -23.11 13.65 27.62
N SER A 41 -23.35 14.92 27.99
CA SER A 41 -24.06 15.31 29.23
C SER A 41 -25.56 15.53 29.02
N GLN A 42 -26.04 15.49 27.77
CA GLN A 42 -27.46 15.61 27.45
C GLN A 42 -28.18 14.27 27.71
N SER A 43 -29.10 14.27 28.66
CA SER A 43 -29.89 13.09 29.06
C SER A 43 -31.03 12.73 28.10
N SER A 44 -31.13 13.40 26.94
CA SER A 44 -32.28 13.29 26.04
C SER A 44 -31.95 12.94 24.60
N SER A 45 -30.70 12.68 24.24
CA SER A 45 -30.43 12.03 22.96
C SER A 45 -30.58 10.53 23.16
N THR A 46 -31.59 9.95 22.54
CA THR A 46 -31.62 8.50 22.32
C THR A 46 -30.36 8.17 21.51
N VAL A 47 -29.31 7.74 22.19
CA VAL A 47 -28.08 7.29 21.51
C VAL A 47 -28.45 5.98 20.84
N GLU A 48 -28.54 5.98 19.51
CA GLU A 48 -28.66 4.75 18.73
C GLU A 48 -27.34 4.00 18.84
N TRP A 49 -27.28 3.09 19.80
CA TRP A 49 -26.17 2.16 19.92
C TRP A 49 -26.23 1.17 18.75
N GLN A 50 -25.34 1.33 17.78
CA GLN A 50 -25.10 0.29 16.79
C GLN A 50 -24.29 -0.83 17.44
N LYS A 51 -24.96 -1.95 17.70
CA LYS A 51 -24.34 -3.16 18.24
C LYS A 51 -23.80 -3.99 17.08
N TYR A 52 -22.52 -4.30 17.13
CA TYR A 52 -21.85 -5.19 16.18
C TYR A 52 -21.75 -6.58 16.83
N GLU A 53 -22.37 -7.59 16.23
CA GLU A 53 -22.30 -8.99 16.68
C GLU A 53 -21.50 -9.85 15.70
N TYR A 54 -20.79 -10.84 16.21
CA TYR A 54 -20.18 -11.90 15.39
C TYR A 54 -21.29 -12.79 14.83
N ILE A 55 -21.52 -12.75 13.53
CA ILE A 55 -22.44 -13.66 12.85
C ILE A 55 -21.64 -14.90 12.43
N THR A 56 -21.76 -15.98 13.20
CA THR A 56 -21.41 -17.31 12.71
C THR A 56 -22.55 -17.78 11.81
N GLU A 57 -22.27 -18.00 10.52
CA GLU A 57 -23.28 -18.39 9.53
C GLU A 57 -23.86 -19.78 9.82
N LYS A 58 -24.84 -19.86 10.74
CA LYS A 58 -25.86 -20.91 10.78
C LYS A 58 -27.17 -20.36 11.34
N SER A 59 -27.88 -19.56 10.55
CA SER A 59 -29.34 -19.71 10.36
C SER A 59 -29.91 -18.59 9.51
N LYS A 60 -30.60 -18.98 8.43
CA LYS A 60 -31.48 -18.12 7.65
C LYS A 60 -32.71 -17.76 8.50
N ALA A 61 -32.76 -16.57 9.11
CA ALA A 61 -34.01 -15.89 9.44
C ALA A 61 -33.80 -14.47 9.99
N SER A 62 -34.32 -13.49 9.25
CA SER A 62 -34.74 -12.14 9.66
C SER A 62 -33.73 -11.24 10.40
N ARG A 63 -33.27 -10.17 9.73
CA ARG A 63 -33.63 -8.74 9.99
C ARG A 63 -32.63 -7.82 9.27
N ASN A 64 -33.11 -6.68 8.83
CA ASN A 64 -32.37 -5.61 8.16
C ASN A 64 -31.29 -5.01 9.07
N PHE A 65 -30.10 -5.60 9.08
CA PHE A 65 -28.88 -4.99 9.61
C PHE A 65 -27.76 -5.15 8.58
N PRO A 66 -26.91 -4.14 8.36
CA PRO A 66 -25.73 -4.31 7.52
C PRO A 66 -24.76 -5.27 8.23
N PRO A 67 -24.47 -6.44 7.67
CA PRO A 67 -23.67 -7.46 8.35
C PRO A 67 -22.17 -7.11 8.29
N LEU A 68 -21.47 -7.27 9.42
CA LEU A 68 -20.03 -7.55 9.41
C LEU A 68 -19.87 -9.04 9.12
N THR A 69 -19.79 -9.40 7.84
CA THR A 69 -19.55 -10.78 7.45
C THR A 69 -18.08 -11.12 7.67
N SER A 70 -17.79 -12.14 8.49
CA SER A 70 -16.56 -12.91 8.39
C SER A 70 -16.65 -13.78 7.14
N THR A 71 -16.49 -13.17 5.98
CA THR A 71 -16.27 -13.93 4.75
C THR A 71 -14.84 -14.44 4.77
N ASP A 72 -14.71 -15.74 4.48
CA ASP A 72 -13.48 -16.44 4.08
C ASP A 72 -12.50 -15.54 3.31
N GLN A 73 -11.17 -15.73 3.41
CA GLN A 73 -10.13 -14.89 2.77
C GLN A 73 -10.42 -14.63 1.28
N THR A 74 -10.96 -15.64 0.61
CA THR A 74 -11.42 -15.60 -0.77
C THR A 74 -12.54 -14.57 -0.96
N GLY A 75 -13.50 -14.51 -0.04
CA GLY A 75 -14.64 -13.59 -0.07
C GLY A 75 -14.28 -12.13 0.16
N GLN A 76 -13.43 -11.81 1.14
CA GLN A 76 -12.98 -10.41 1.38
C GLN A 76 -12.11 -9.89 0.23
N SER A 77 -11.20 -10.73 -0.27
CA SER A 77 -10.39 -10.42 -1.45
C SER A 77 -11.25 -10.22 -2.69
N ASN A 78 -12.29 -11.04 -2.87
CA ASN A 78 -13.25 -10.89 -3.95
C ASN A 78 -14.12 -9.63 -3.80
N GLN A 79 -14.49 -9.27 -2.56
CA GLN A 79 -15.22 -8.03 -2.28
C GLN A 79 -14.37 -6.81 -2.67
N LEU A 80 -13.10 -6.77 -2.25
CA LEU A 80 -12.18 -5.70 -2.65
C LEU A 80 -12.00 -5.66 -4.17
N LYS A 81 -11.73 -6.81 -4.81
CA LYS A 81 -11.61 -6.89 -6.27
C LYS A 81 -12.86 -6.39 -6.98
N SER A 82 -14.04 -6.83 -6.53
CA SER A 82 -15.32 -6.41 -7.11
C SER A 82 -15.56 -4.91 -6.93
N LEU A 83 -15.22 -4.36 -5.77
CA LEU A 83 -15.36 -2.93 -5.48
C LEU A 83 -14.39 -2.08 -6.30
N VAL A 84 -13.14 -2.50 -6.48
CA VAL A 84 -12.17 -1.80 -7.34
C VAL A 84 -12.64 -1.79 -8.79
N GLN A 85 -13.19 -2.91 -9.28
CA GLN A 85 -13.66 -3.05 -10.67
C GLN A 85 -14.93 -2.26 -10.95
N ASN A 86 -15.78 -2.07 -9.93
CA ASN A 86 -17.07 -1.39 -10.04
C ASN A 86 -17.13 -0.18 -9.10
N LEU A 87 -16.02 0.56 -9.00
CA LEU A 87 -15.94 1.72 -8.12
C LEU A 87 -16.92 2.79 -8.64
N PRO A 88 -17.85 3.30 -7.81
CA PRO A 88 -18.71 4.40 -8.22
C PRO A 88 -17.98 5.75 -8.22
N VAL A 89 -18.49 6.70 -9.02
CA VAL A 89 -17.96 8.06 -9.04
C VAL A 89 -18.03 8.70 -7.65
N ASN A 90 -17.02 9.51 -7.32
CA ASN A 90 -16.80 10.11 -5.99
C ASN A 90 -16.56 9.09 -4.86
N HIS A 91 -16.29 7.82 -5.17
CA HIS A 91 -15.81 6.86 -4.18
C HIS A 91 -14.29 6.74 -4.25
N CYS A 92 -13.67 6.57 -3.09
CA CYS A 92 -12.24 6.29 -2.96
C CYS A 92 -12.04 5.04 -2.12
N ILE A 93 -11.10 4.18 -2.51
CA ILE A 93 -10.68 3.02 -1.73
C ILE A 93 -9.27 3.28 -1.21
N CYS A 94 -9.03 3.08 0.09
CA CYS A 94 -7.70 3.10 0.68
C CYS A 94 -7.42 1.77 1.38
N ILE A 95 -6.34 1.11 0.98
CA ILE A 95 -5.83 -0.11 1.61
C ILE A 95 -4.60 0.30 2.41
N HIS A 96 -4.68 0.22 3.74
CA HIS A 96 -3.61 0.66 4.63
C HIS A 96 -2.88 -0.51 5.25
N ASP A 97 -1.56 -0.35 5.38
CA ASP A 97 -0.72 -1.28 6.10
C ASP A 97 0.54 -0.61 6.65
N TYR A 98 1.09 -1.21 7.70
CA TYR A 98 2.39 -0.82 8.26
C TYR A 98 3.45 -1.77 7.74
N SER A 99 4.43 -1.22 7.01
CA SER A 99 5.66 -1.97 6.80
C SER A 99 6.45 -1.98 8.12
N GLU A 100 7.16 -3.07 8.41
CA GLU A 100 8.07 -3.12 9.58
C GLU A 100 9.00 -1.89 9.63
N ASN A 101 9.47 -1.50 10.82
CA ASN A 101 10.40 -0.38 10.96
C ASN A 101 11.59 -0.53 9.99
N TYR A 102 11.84 0.52 9.22
CA TYR A 102 13.01 0.57 8.37
C TYR A 102 14.21 1.04 9.18
N ARG A 103 15.24 0.20 9.21
CA ARG A 103 16.55 0.58 9.74
C ARG A 103 17.28 1.35 8.66
N CYS A 104 17.48 2.64 8.91
CA CYS A 104 18.23 3.49 8.01
C CYS A 104 19.69 3.00 7.94
N VAL A 105 20.21 2.93 6.72
CA VAL A 105 21.62 2.59 6.45
C VAL A 105 22.30 3.83 5.92
N GLU A 106 23.37 4.28 6.57
CA GLU A 106 24.18 5.41 6.12
C GLU A 106 25.31 4.90 5.19
N LYS A 107 25.66 5.67 4.14
CA LYS A 107 26.69 5.25 3.17
C LYS A 107 28.11 5.17 3.80
N GLU A 108 28.34 5.84 4.92
CA GLU A 108 29.63 5.86 5.64
C GLU A 108 29.43 5.52 7.13
N GLU A 109 29.11 4.26 7.44
CA GLU A 109 28.93 3.82 8.84
C GLU A 109 30.28 3.65 9.57
N ILE A 110 30.46 4.36 10.70
CA ILE A 110 31.47 3.99 11.70
C ILE A 110 30.99 2.71 12.39
N GLN A 111 31.86 1.73 12.64
CA GLN A 111 31.50 0.40 13.19
C GLN A 111 30.62 0.45 14.46
N SER A 112 30.72 1.50 15.27
CA SER A 112 29.88 1.70 16.46
C SER A 112 28.41 2.02 16.17
N ASN A 113 28.08 2.49 14.96
CA ASN A 113 26.71 2.79 14.52
C ASN A 113 25.86 1.50 14.39
N TYR A 114 26.50 0.33 14.33
CA TYR A 114 25.83 -0.97 14.42
C TYR A 114 24.95 -1.11 15.68
N PHE A 115 25.34 -0.48 16.80
CA PHE A 115 24.61 -0.57 18.08
C PHE A 115 23.53 0.52 18.26
N GLN A 116 23.49 1.53 17.40
CA GLN A 116 22.54 2.65 17.46
C GLN A 116 22.15 3.04 16.03
N ARG A 117 21.22 2.29 15.43
CA ARG A 117 20.68 2.64 14.12
C ARG A 117 19.42 3.48 14.27
N THR A 118 19.34 4.53 13.46
CA THR A 118 18.10 5.31 13.31
C THR A 118 17.07 4.42 12.63
N GLU A 119 15.91 4.27 13.27
CA GLU A 119 14.76 3.57 12.70
C GLU A 119 13.69 4.59 12.33
N CYS A 120 12.96 4.31 11.26
CA CYS A 120 11.74 5.03 10.92
C CYS A 120 10.59 4.07 10.61
N SER A 121 9.38 4.53 10.87
CA SER A 121 8.16 3.83 10.51
C SER A 121 7.79 4.17 9.09
N ILE A 122 7.38 3.14 8.33
CA ILE A 122 6.88 3.30 6.97
C ILE A 122 5.45 2.77 6.95
N HIS A 123 4.52 3.66 6.66
CA HIS A 123 3.14 3.30 6.40
C HIS A 123 2.86 3.37 4.90
N VAL A 124 2.17 2.35 4.41
CA VAL A 124 1.82 2.19 3.00
C VAL A 124 0.31 2.30 2.86
N THR A 125 -0.13 3.12 1.91
CA THR A 125 -1.52 3.22 1.51
C THR A 125 -1.62 2.99 0.01
N VAL A 126 -2.31 1.92 -0.40
CA VAL A 126 -2.71 1.72 -1.79
C VAL A 126 -4.07 2.35 -1.98
N MET A 127 -4.17 3.32 -2.87
CA MET A 127 -5.39 4.08 -3.09
C MET A 127 -5.95 3.82 -4.49
N HIS A 128 -7.25 3.57 -4.58
CA HIS A 128 -7.97 3.49 -5.84
C HIS A 128 -9.01 4.60 -5.94
N ARG A 129 -8.95 5.38 -7.02
CA ARG A 129 -9.89 6.47 -7.29
C ARG A 129 -10.17 6.57 -8.78
N HIS A 130 -11.22 7.29 -9.15
CA HIS A 130 -11.43 7.66 -10.55
C HIS A 130 -10.35 8.65 -11.03
N ALA A 131 -10.00 8.54 -12.31
CA ALA A 131 -9.13 9.49 -13.00
C ALA A 131 -9.76 10.89 -13.06
N ILE A 132 -8.92 11.92 -12.99
CA ILE A 132 -9.32 13.32 -13.11
C ILE A 132 -8.65 13.88 -14.36
N LEU A 133 -9.41 14.45 -15.29
CA LEU A 133 -8.85 14.95 -16.55
C LEU A 133 -7.67 15.93 -16.35
N GLU A 134 -7.81 16.89 -15.44
CA GLU A 134 -6.80 17.93 -15.20
C GLU A 134 -5.50 17.39 -14.57
N TYR A 135 -5.58 16.28 -13.85
CA TYR A 135 -4.45 15.72 -13.08
C TYR A 135 -3.85 14.46 -13.73
N ASP A 136 -4.68 13.63 -14.35
CA ASP A 136 -4.30 12.34 -14.95
C ASP A 136 -4.28 12.36 -16.48
N GLY A 137 -4.79 13.43 -17.11
CA GLY A 137 -4.86 13.54 -18.57
C GLY A 137 -5.91 12.63 -19.21
N VAL A 138 -6.66 11.89 -18.39
CA VAL A 138 -7.77 11.01 -18.78
C VAL A 138 -8.93 11.28 -17.85
N ASP A 139 -10.10 11.47 -18.44
CA ASP A 139 -11.34 11.65 -17.68
C ASP A 139 -11.98 10.31 -17.35
N SER A 140 -12.72 10.25 -16.25
CA SER A 140 -13.48 9.06 -15.88
C SER A 140 -14.95 9.38 -15.69
N THR A 141 -15.80 8.57 -16.30
CA THR A 141 -17.27 8.71 -16.21
C THR A 141 -17.90 7.42 -15.69
N GLU A 142 -19.20 7.44 -15.38
CA GLU A 142 -19.93 6.22 -15.00
C GLU A 142 -19.98 5.19 -16.14
N GLU A 143 -20.09 5.65 -17.39
CA GLU A 143 -20.15 4.79 -18.58
C GLU A 143 -18.77 4.25 -18.97
N PHE A 144 -17.72 5.06 -18.77
CA PHE A 144 -16.33 4.72 -19.06
C PHE A 144 -15.47 4.98 -17.82
N PRO A 145 -15.48 4.05 -16.84
CA PRO A 145 -14.70 4.20 -15.63
C PRO A 145 -13.21 3.95 -15.92
N GLU A 146 -12.38 4.94 -15.61
CA GLU A 146 -10.93 4.84 -15.65
C GLU A 146 -10.40 4.99 -14.22
N ILE A 147 -10.01 3.86 -13.62
CA ILE A 147 -9.58 3.80 -12.23
C ILE A 147 -8.06 3.96 -12.15
N ILE A 148 -7.60 4.89 -11.34
CA ILE A 148 -6.20 5.11 -11.01
C ILE A 148 -5.90 4.46 -9.67
N THR A 149 -4.86 3.63 -9.65
CA THR A 149 -4.25 3.08 -8.44
C THR A 149 -2.98 3.86 -8.14
N GLU A 150 -2.85 4.37 -6.93
CA GLU A 150 -1.71 5.14 -6.44
C GLU A 150 -1.15 4.51 -5.16
N HIS A 151 0.15 4.66 -4.94
CA HIS A 151 0.80 4.23 -3.70
C HIS A 151 1.25 5.46 -2.93
N PHE A 152 0.80 5.56 -1.68
CA PHE A 152 1.08 6.69 -0.82
C PHE A 152 1.85 6.20 0.40
N PHE A 153 3.05 6.77 0.59
CA PHE A 153 3.97 6.38 1.65
C PHE A 153 4.08 7.49 2.68
N VAL A 154 3.89 7.14 3.96
CA VAL A 154 4.14 8.06 5.08
C VAL A 154 5.30 7.52 5.89
N ILE A 155 6.40 8.28 5.88
CA ILE A 155 7.63 7.95 6.60
C ILE A 155 7.73 8.86 7.83
N SER A 156 7.98 8.27 9.00
CA SER A 156 7.98 8.99 10.26
C SER A 156 9.05 8.49 11.23
N PRO A 157 9.66 9.36 12.05
CA PRO A 157 10.49 8.92 13.18
C PRO A 157 9.67 8.37 14.35
N ASP A 158 8.34 8.47 14.31
CA ASP A 158 7.45 7.93 15.33
C ASP A 158 7.26 6.41 15.18
N LEU A 159 7.87 5.65 16.10
CA LEU A 159 7.88 4.19 16.12
C LEU A 159 6.74 3.56 16.93
N GLN A 160 5.77 4.35 17.41
CA GLN A 160 4.71 3.84 18.30
C GLN A 160 3.68 2.95 17.57
N HIS A 161 3.49 3.15 16.26
CA HIS A 161 2.53 2.40 15.45
C HIS A 161 1.13 2.32 16.09
N ASP A 162 0.63 3.46 16.54
CA ASP A 162 -0.63 3.55 17.27
C ASP A 162 -1.75 4.17 16.44
N ASN A 163 -2.92 4.34 17.05
CA ASN A 163 -4.07 4.93 16.38
C ASN A 163 -3.86 6.41 16.00
N ASP A 164 -3.06 7.16 16.77
CA ASP A 164 -2.82 8.57 16.50
C ASP A 164 -1.99 8.72 15.22
N PHE A 165 -0.99 7.86 15.03
CA PHE A 165 -0.24 7.76 13.78
C PHE A 165 -1.14 7.40 12.59
N THR A 166 -1.99 6.37 12.74
CA THR A 166 -2.96 6.00 11.69
C THR A 166 -3.88 7.17 11.33
N LYS A 167 -4.40 7.90 12.32
CA LYS A 167 -5.26 9.08 12.06
C LYS A 167 -4.49 10.19 11.34
N TYR A 168 -3.20 10.37 11.65
CA TYR A 168 -2.34 11.30 10.93
C TYR A 168 -2.16 10.91 9.46
N VAL A 169 -1.94 9.63 9.16
CA VAL A 169 -1.87 9.13 7.78
C VAL A 169 -3.17 9.41 7.02
N GLN A 170 -4.33 9.13 7.61
CA GLN A 170 -5.63 9.41 6.99
C GLN A 170 -5.80 10.89 6.66
N LYS A 171 -5.35 11.78 7.55
CA LYS A 171 -5.34 13.22 7.30
C LYS A 171 -4.45 13.57 6.09
N LYS A 172 -3.28 12.94 5.96
CA LYS A 172 -2.39 13.13 4.81
C LYS A 172 -3.00 12.67 3.50
N VAL A 173 -3.71 11.54 3.50
CA VAL A 173 -4.47 11.07 2.34
C VAL A 173 -5.55 12.08 1.96
N LYS A 174 -6.29 12.62 2.92
CA LYS A 174 -7.30 13.66 2.66
C LYS A 174 -6.68 14.94 2.08
N GLU A 175 -5.60 15.44 2.70
CA GLU A 175 -4.87 16.63 2.21
C GLU A 175 -4.40 16.43 0.75
N TYR A 176 -3.94 15.22 0.41
CA TYR A 176 -3.57 14.88 -0.97
C TYR A 176 -4.77 14.91 -1.91
N LEU A 177 -5.85 14.22 -1.57
CA LEU A 177 -7.07 14.17 -2.40
C LEU A 177 -7.65 15.57 -2.65
N ASP A 178 -7.60 16.46 -1.65
CA ASP A 178 -7.97 17.86 -1.80
C ASP A 178 -7.04 18.62 -2.74
N SER A 179 -5.72 18.36 -2.65
CA SER A 179 -4.72 19.04 -3.48
C SER A 179 -4.89 18.76 -4.98
N ILE A 180 -5.42 17.58 -5.32
CA ILE A 180 -5.70 17.17 -6.70
C ILE A 180 -7.16 17.46 -7.09
N SER A 181 -7.91 18.17 -6.24
CA SER A 181 -9.33 18.48 -6.42
C SER A 181 -10.23 17.25 -6.61
N TYR A 182 -9.88 16.12 -5.99
CA TYR A 182 -10.70 14.91 -6.03
C TYR A 182 -11.83 14.99 -5.01
N THR A 183 -13.08 14.94 -5.48
CA THR A 183 -14.25 14.92 -4.59
C THR A 183 -14.50 13.50 -4.09
N VAL A 184 -14.50 13.33 -2.76
CA VAL A 184 -14.82 12.05 -2.13
C VAL A 184 -16.11 12.17 -1.33
N ASP A 185 -17.13 11.47 -1.78
CA ASP A 185 -18.37 11.28 -1.03
C ASP A 185 -18.29 10.05 -0.14
N HIS A 186 -17.71 8.95 -0.65
CA HIS A 186 -17.64 7.67 0.06
C HIS A 186 -16.20 7.17 0.14
N MET A 187 -15.70 7.01 1.37
CA MET A 187 -14.40 6.42 1.63
C MET A 187 -14.55 4.95 2.04
N HIS A 188 -13.86 4.05 1.33
CA HIS A 188 -13.78 2.62 1.63
C HIS A 188 -12.38 2.27 2.09
N GLU A 189 -12.22 2.08 3.38
CA GLU A 189 -10.95 1.72 3.99
C GLU A 189 -10.85 0.20 4.15
N PHE A 190 -9.70 -0.36 3.83
CA PHE A 190 -9.34 -1.75 4.06
C PHE A 190 -8.06 -1.79 4.87
N THR A 191 -8.08 -2.46 6.01
CA THR A 191 -6.92 -2.53 6.91
C THR A 191 -6.76 -3.94 7.45
N ASP A 192 -5.59 -4.24 7.99
CA ASP A 192 -5.43 -5.44 8.81
C ASP A 192 -6.22 -5.34 10.12
N GLY A 193 -6.25 -6.45 10.87
CA GLY A 193 -6.93 -6.53 12.16
C GLY A 193 -6.08 -6.14 13.36
N CYS A 194 -4.93 -5.48 13.18
CA CYS A 194 -4.01 -5.20 14.28
C CYS A 194 -4.64 -4.25 15.31
N SER A 195 -4.67 -4.70 16.56
CA SER A 195 -5.38 -3.99 17.62
C SER A 195 -4.72 -2.65 17.99
N SER A 196 -3.39 -2.53 17.95
CA SER A 196 -2.71 -1.27 18.23
C SER A 196 -2.96 -0.21 17.16
N GLN A 197 -3.21 -0.63 15.91
CA GLN A 197 -3.22 0.25 14.74
C GLN A 197 -4.64 0.57 14.24
N TYR A 198 -5.46 -0.46 14.00
CA TYR A 198 -6.74 -0.29 13.28
C TYR A 198 -7.95 -0.88 13.99
N LYS A 199 -7.77 -1.88 14.86
CA LYS A 199 -8.86 -2.64 15.49
C LYS A 199 -8.86 -2.57 17.02
N SER A 200 -8.79 -1.36 17.58
CA SER A 200 -9.07 -1.10 19.02
C SER A 200 -10.29 -0.22 19.25
N ARG A 201 -10.70 -0.12 20.53
CA ARG A 201 -11.68 0.87 20.98
C ARG A 201 -11.32 2.31 20.60
N HIS A 202 -10.03 2.65 20.52
CA HIS A 202 -9.57 3.98 20.14
C HIS A 202 -9.78 4.20 18.64
N CYS A 203 -9.44 3.20 17.82
CA CYS A 203 -9.71 3.21 16.38
C CYS A 203 -11.19 3.32 16.06
N LEU A 204 -12.06 2.62 16.81
CA LEU A 204 -13.52 2.73 16.67
C LEU A 204 -14.05 4.09 17.11
N GLY A 205 -13.46 4.69 18.16
CA GLY A 205 -13.75 6.07 18.54
C GLY A 205 -13.40 7.05 17.41
N SER A 206 -12.20 6.95 16.85
CA SER A 206 -11.78 7.75 15.68
C SER A 206 -12.66 7.51 14.45
N LEU A 207 -13.11 6.27 14.22
CA LEU A 207 -14.03 5.93 13.13
C LEU A 207 -15.39 6.63 13.29
N SER A 208 -15.90 6.74 14.53
CA SER A 208 -17.18 7.40 14.81
C SER A 208 -17.17 8.90 14.48
N THR A 209 -15.99 9.54 14.43
CA THR A 209 -15.82 10.94 14.05
C THR A 209 -15.25 11.14 12.65
N ALA A 210 -14.99 10.08 11.89
CA ALA A 210 -14.32 10.17 10.59
C ALA A 210 -15.11 11.00 9.56
N ILE A 211 -16.43 10.88 9.53
CA ILE A 211 -17.32 11.65 8.64
C ILE A 211 -17.16 13.17 8.88
N PRO A 212 -17.39 13.72 10.10
CA PRO A 212 -17.21 15.15 10.32
C PRO A 212 -15.74 15.58 10.28
N ASP A 213 -14.77 14.72 10.65
CA ASP A 213 -13.34 15.07 10.65
C ASP A 213 -12.79 15.26 9.23
N PHE A 214 -13.27 14.45 8.28
CA PHE A 214 -12.78 14.46 6.90
C PHE A 214 -13.79 14.99 5.86
N GLY A 215 -15.03 15.29 6.27
CA GLY A 215 -16.05 15.86 5.38
C GLY A 215 -16.61 14.90 4.33
N TYR A 216 -16.50 13.58 4.54
CA TYR A 216 -17.13 12.57 3.68
C TYR A 216 -18.63 12.46 3.98
N LYS A 217 -19.42 11.91 3.05
CA LYS A 217 -20.83 11.54 3.32
C LYS A 217 -20.92 10.19 4.02
N THR A 218 -20.06 9.25 3.62
CA THR A 218 -20.03 7.89 4.14
C THR A 218 -18.58 7.44 4.32
N PHE A 219 -18.31 6.72 5.41
CA PHE A 219 -17.01 6.13 5.68
C PHE A 219 -17.19 4.68 6.11
N HIS A 220 -16.63 3.74 5.34
CA HIS A 220 -16.64 2.32 5.66
C HIS A 220 -15.24 1.84 5.94
N ARG A 221 -15.03 1.15 7.06
CA ARG A 221 -13.80 0.42 7.33
C ARG A 221 -14.08 -1.08 7.29
N ASN A 222 -13.37 -1.76 6.41
CA ASN A 222 -13.33 -3.20 6.26
C ASN A 222 -12.02 -3.71 6.86
N PHE A 223 -12.07 -4.89 7.48
CA PHE A 223 -10.91 -5.53 8.08
C PHE A 223 -10.62 -6.81 7.32
N PHE A 224 -9.36 -6.99 6.92
CA PHE A 224 -8.84 -8.31 6.55
C PHE A 224 -8.81 -9.24 7.77
N GLU A 225 -8.72 -10.53 7.54
CA GLU A 225 -8.48 -11.49 8.61
C GLU A 225 -7.21 -11.15 9.40
N THR A 226 -7.28 -11.32 10.71
CA THR A 226 -6.16 -11.10 11.62
C THR A 226 -4.97 -11.97 11.21
N SER A 227 -3.80 -11.33 11.12
CA SER A 227 -2.47 -11.92 10.82
C SER A 227 -2.11 -12.12 9.34
N HIS A 228 -2.98 -11.84 8.36
CA HIS A 228 -2.66 -12.04 6.94
C HIS A 228 -3.36 -11.06 5.98
N ALA A 229 -3.08 -9.76 6.08
CA ALA A 229 -3.39 -8.83 5.00
C ALA A 229 -2.28 -8.88 3.93
N LYS A 230 -2.06 -10.04 3.29
CA LYS A 230 -1.08 -10.15 2.19
C LYS A 230 -1.64 -9.49 0.94
N GLY A 231 -0.94 -8.51 0.38
CA GLY A 231 -1.42 -7.81 -0.81
C GLY A 231 -0.45 -6.77 -1.38
N PRO A 232 -0.91 -5.96 -2.36
CA PRO A 232 -0.08 -4.98 -3.06
C PRO A 232 0.69 -4.01 -2.14
N GLN A 233 0.17 -3.77 -0.93
CA GLN A 233 0.80 -2.97 0.12
C GLN A 233 2.13 -3.53 0.64
N ASP A 234 2.29 -4.85 0.73
CA ASP A 234 3.50 -5.51 1.24
C ASP A 234 4.66 -5.32 0.26
N ALA A 235 4.38 -5.59 -1.03
CA ALA A 235 5.34 -5.44 -2.11
C ALA A 235 5.78 -3.97 -2.28
N ALA A 236 4.85 -3.01 -2.13
CA ALA A 236 5.16 -1.59 -2.12
C ALA A 236 6.06 -1.18 -0.94
N GLY A 237 5.80 -1.72 0.26
CA GLY A 237 6.65 -1.54 1.44
C GLY A 237 8.05 -2.14 1.27
N GLY A 238 8.15 -3.33 0.67
CA GLY A 238 9.42 -3.97 0.35
C GLY A 238 10.26 -3.17 -0.66
N PHE A 239 9.61 -2.62 -1.69
CA PHE A 239 10.27 -1.81 -2.72
C PHE A 239 10.91 -0.55 -2.16
N ILE A 240 10.19 0.20 -1.33
CA ILE A 240 10.71 1.46 -0.76
C ILE A 240 11.88 1.21 0.20
N LYS A 241 11.89 0.07 0.91
CA LYS A 241 13.01 -0.33 1.77
C LYS A 241 14.26 -0.70 0.97
N LYS A 242 14.10 -1.37 -0.19
CA LYS A 242 15.21 -1.72 -1.08
C LYS A 242 15.84 -0.49 -1.73
N THR A 243 15.05 0.53 -2.06
CA THR A 243 15.53 1.84 -2.56
C THR A 243 16.01 2.77 -1.44
N GLY A 244 15.90 2.34 -0.17
CA GLY A 244 16.01 3.17 1.02
C GLY A 244 17.40 3.70 1.40
N GLY A 245 18.47 3.35 0.66
CA GLY A 245 19.78 4.00 0.79
C GLY A 245 19.74 5.52 0.57
N HIS A 246 18.67 6.05 -0.04
CA HIS A 246 18.43 7.47 -0.28
C HIS A 246 17.29 8.09 0.56
N ILE A 247 16.51 7.31 1.32
CA ILE A 247 15.42 7.84 2.17
C ILE A 247 15.98 8.65 3.34
N CYS A 248 17.16 8.26 3.85
CA CYS A 248 17.74 8.86 5.05
C CYS A 248 18.34 10.26 4.82
N SER A 249 18.62 10.67 3.58
CA SER A 249 19.27 11.95 3.28
C SER A 249 18.29 13.12 3.07
N THR A 250 16.99 12.86 2.92
CA THR A 250 15.96 13.89 2.76
C THR A 250 14.73 13.55 3.59
N TRP A 251 14.65 14.14 4.78
CA TRP A 251 13.48 14.08 5.67
C TRP A 251 12.32 14.92 5.11
N GLN A 252 11.76 14.54 3.97
CA GLN A 252 10.55 15.15 3.42
C GLN A 252 9.70 14.11 2.67
N TYR A 253 8.38 14.24 2.89
CA TYR A 253 7.31 13.54 2.18
C TYR A 253 7.62 13.32 0.70
N LYS A 254 7.71 12.06 0.26
CA LYS A 254 7.72 11.69 -1.15
C LYS A 254 6.38 11.07 -1.51
N ASN A 255 5.55 11.85 -2.22
CA ASN A 255 4.52 11.26 -3.08
C ASN A 255 5.24 10.71 -4.30
N THR A 256 5.31 9.38 -4.45
CA THR A 256 6.00 8.75 -5.58
C THR A 256 5.15 8.68 -6.84
N GLY A 257 3.88 9.14 -6.82
CA GLY A 257 3.08 9.34 -8.03
C GLY A 257 2.87 8.11 -8.92
N VAL A 258 3.05 6.89 -8.40
CA VAL A 258 2.98 5.67 -9.22
C VAL A 258 1.53 5.35 -9.59
N LYS A 259 1.13 5.77 -10.80
CA LYS A 259 -0.21 5.58 -11.40
C LYS A 259 -0.33 4.21 -12.09
N LYS A 260 -1.36 3.42 -11.78
CA LYS A 260 -1.72 2.20 -12.54
C LYS A 260 -3.23 2.04 -12.73
N THR A 261 -3.66 1.83 -13.97
CA THR A 261 -5.04 1.45 -14.34
C THR A 261 -5.10 -0.05 -14.60
N ILE A 262 -6.01 -0.78 -13.94
CA ILE A 262 -6.16 -2.24 -14.08
C ILE A 262 -7.58 -2.57 -14.54
N LYS A 263 -7.71 -3.29 -15.66
CA LYS A 263 -8.98 -3.87 -16.15
C LYS A 263 -9.10 -5.35 -15.73
N PRO A 264 -10.30 -5.86 -15.37
CA PRO A 264 -10.50 -7.24 -14.90
C PRO A 264 -10.24 -8.30 -15.97
N ARG A 265 -9.68 -9.46 -15.60
CA ARG A 265 -9.77 -10.70 -16.42
C ARG A 265 -10.08 -11.92 -15.55
N GLU A 266 -11.04 -12.70 -15.99
CA GLU A 266 -11.59 -13.93 -15.38
C GLU A 266 -10.55 -15.06 -15.25
N ILE A 267 -10.65 -15.86 -14.18
CA ILE A 267 -9.80 -17.05 -13.95
C ILE A 267 -10.70 -18.28 -13.77
N THR A 268 -10.41 -19.32 -14.56
CA THR A 268 -10.99 -20.66 -14.48
C THR A 268 -10.06 -21.58 -13.66
N GLN A 269 -10.64 -22.38 -12.77
CA GLN A 269 -9.98 -23.27 -11.80
C GLN A 269 -9.34 -24.51 -12.43
N THR A 270 -8.28 -25.05 -11.80
CA THR A 270 -8.12 -26.50 -11.50
C THR A 270 -7.00 -26.74 -10.49
N SER A 271 -7.03 -27.91 -9.87
CA SER A 271 -6.60 -28.23 -8.50
C SER A 271 -5.57 -29.37 -8.40
N ASN A 272 -4.93 -29.48 -7.22
CA ASN A 272 -4.54 -30.69 -6.45
C ASN A 272 -3.05 -30.87 -6.03
N GLU A 273 -2.92 -31.11 -4.70
CA GLU A 273 -2.05 -32.04 -3.91
C GLU A 273 -0.55 -31.69 -3.74
N GLU A 274 -0.12 -31.20 -2.56
CA GLU A 274 0.25 -31.86 -1.28
C GLU A 274 1.66 -32.50 -1.27
N GLU A 275 2.63 -31.90 -0.57
CA GLU A 275 3.33 -32.50 0.59
C GLU A 275 4.41 -31.59 1.22
N VAL A 276 4.75 -31.94 2.47
CA VAL A 276 5.34 -31.15 3.57
C VAL A 276 6.88 -31.11 3.55
N ALA A 277 7.48 -29.93 3.78
CA ALA A 277 8.84 -29.79 4.31
C ALA A 277 9.03 -28.47 5.06
N GLN A 278 9.97 -28.48 6.00
CA GLN A 278 10.12 -27.60 7.16
C GLN A 278 10.61 -26.18 6.84
N ASP A 279 10.14 -25.23 7.64
CA ASP A 279 10.76 -23.93 8.00
C ASP A 279 12.00 -23.49 7.22
N THR A 280 11.80 -23.01 5.99
CA THR A 280 12.54 -21.92 5.34
C THR A 280 11.75 -21.56 4.09
N ASP A 281 10.88 -20.55 4.13
CA ASP A 281 10.45 -19.82 2.93
C ASP A 281 9.64 -18.58 3.36
N ILE A 282 10.36 -17.49 3.59
CA ILE A 282 9.83 -16.18 3.22
C ILE A 282 9.69 -16.26 1.70
N LEU A 283 8.49 -16.58 1.20
CA LEU A 283 8.16 -16.40 -0.21
C LEU A 283 8.39 -14.93 -0.53
N SER A 284 9.58 -14.61 -1.02
CA SER A 284 9.92 -13.30 -1.54
C SER A 284 9.05 -13.11 -2.79
N GLU A 285 8.00 -12.30 -2.66
CA GLU A 285 7.20 -11.88 -3.80
C GLU A 285 8.15 -11.30 -4.87
N ASP A 286 8.04 -11.83 -6.09
CA ASP A 286 8.98 -11.55 -7.17
C ASP A 286 8.70 -10.13 -7.70
N ILE A 287 9.75 -9.35 -7.92
CA ILE A 287 9.65 -7.95 -8.39
C ILE A 287 8.87 -7.86 -9.72
N SER A 288 8.80 -8.97 -10.44
CA SER A 288 8.02 -9.14 -11.66
C SER A 288 6.51 -8.91 -11.49
N ASP A 289 5.95 -9.22 -10.31
CA ASP A 289 4.52 -9.05 -10.00
C ASP A 289 4.10 -7.58 -9.92
N LEU A 290 5.05 -6.69 -9.63
CA LEU A 290 4.82 -5.24 -9.54
C LEU A 290 4.69 -4.57 -10.91
N VAL A 291 5.20 -5.20 -11.98
CA VAL A 291 5.26 -4.63 -13.32
C VAL A 291 3.87 -4.48 -13.94
N SER A 292 3.60 -3.31 -14.51
CA SER A 292 2.30 -2.98 -15.12
C SER A 292 2.40 -2.70 -16.61
N ILE A 293 1.25 -2.78 -17.31
CA ILE A 293 1.15 -2.24 -18.67
C ILE A 293 1.50 -0.75 -18.62
N ASN A 294 2.33 -0.29 -19.54
CA ASN A 294 2.94 1.04 -19.58
C ASN A 294 4.02 1.31 -18.51
N SER A 295 4.43 0.36 -17.68
CA SER A 295 5.66 0.54 -16.90
C SER A 295 6.88 0.65 -17.82
N VAL A 296 7.84 1.48 -17.44
CA VAL A 296 9.20 1.45 -18.00
C VAL A 296 10.07 0.64 -17.04
N VAL A 297 10.76 -0.37 -17.56
CA VAL A 297 11.61 -1.26 -16.76
C VAL A 297 13.02 -1.32 -17.33
N ALA A 298 14.00 -1.52 -16.47
CA ALA A 298 15.35 -1.94 -16.85
C ALA A 298 15.43 -3.47 -16.79
N VAL A 299 15.92 -4.07 -17.87
CA VAL A 299 16.12 -5.52 -17.98
C VAL A 299 17.58 -5.83 -18.24
N LYS A 300 18.05 -6.91 -17.61
CA LYS A 300 19.40 -7.45 -17.81
C LYS A 300 19.58 -7.85 -19.26
N THR A 301 20.78 -7.60 -19.76
CA THR A 301 21.22 -8.06 -21.08
C THR A 301 22.57 -8.74 -20.97
N ASP A 302 22.83 -9.64 -21.93
CA ASP A 302 24.12 -10.29 -22.12
C ASP A 302 24.91 -9.60 -23.25
N ASP A 303 24.51 -8.40 -23.67
CA ASP A 303 25.20 -7.60 -24.69
C ASP A 303 26.37 -6.85 -24.08
N ASP A 304 27.59 -7.15 -24.53
CA ASP A 304 28.82 -6.51 -24.04
C ASP A 304 28.85 -4.98 -24.22
N ASN A 305 27.98 -4.42 -25.07
CA ASN A 305 27.94 -2.98 -25.34
C ASN A 305 26.99 -2.20 -24.42
N PHE A 306 26.11 -2.89 -23.68
CA PHE A 306 25.07 -2.25 -22.87
C PHE A 306 24.94 -2.94 -21.51
N ASP A 307 24.96 -2.17 -20.42
CA ASP A 307 24.77 -2.73 -19.08
C ASP A 307 23.35 -3.27 -18.86
N TYR A 308 22.35 -2.60 -19.47
CA TYR A 308 20.94 -2.97 -19.43
C TYR A 308 20.18 -2.39 -20.61
N TYR A 309 19.00 -2.95 -20.88
CA TYR A 309 18.02 -2.36 -21.81
C TYR A 309 16.84 -1.77 -21.06
N LEU A 310 16.30 -0.65 -21.58
CA LEU A 310 15.03 -0.10 -21.12
C LEU A 310 13.88 -0.62 -21.98
N MET A 311 12.80 -1.07 -21.35
CA MET A 311 11.62 -1.59 -22.05
C MET A 311 10.34 -0.95 -21.52
N LYS A 312 9.47 -0.53 -22.44
CA LYS A 312 8.07 -0.21 -22.15
C LYS A 312 7.23 -1.47 -22.22
N ILE A 313 6.53 -1.78 -21.13
CA ILE A 313 5.67 -2.96 -21.03
C ILE A 313 4.36 -2.74 -21.80
N SER A 314 4.02 -3.66 -22.69
CA SER A 314 2.73 -3.73 -23.39
C SER A 314 1.81 -4.81 -22.82
N LYS A 315 2.37 -5.85 -22.19
CA LYS A 315 1.65 -6.87 -21.44
C LYS A 315 2.49 -7.26 -20.21
N GLY A 316 1.86 -7.22 -19.04
CA GLY A 316 2.49 -7.63 -17.77
C GLY A 316 2.87 -9.11 -17.75
N SER A 317 3.36 -9.57 -16.59
CA SER A 317 3.81 -10.94 -16.42
C SER A 317 2.72 -11.94 -16.82
N HIS A 318 3.11 -12.97 -17.58
CA HIS A 318 2.24 -14.10 -17.89
C HIS A 318 3.06 -15.31 -18.32
N VAL A 319 2.51 -16.49 -18.05
CA VAL A 319 3.07 -17.77 -18.49
C VAL A 319 2.66 -18.06 -19.94
N LEU A 320 3.61 -18.50 -20.77
CA LEU A 320 3.37 -18.90 -22.15
C LEU A 320 2.67 -20.27 -22.21
N ASN A 321 1.57 -20.35 -22.96
CA ASN A 321 0.84 -21.60 -23.17
C ASN A 321 1.36 -22.40 -24.38
N SER A 322 2.11 -21.75 -25.26
CA SER A 322 2.75 -22.34 -26.44
C SER A 322 4.11 -21.66 -26.67
N ALA A 323 4.98 -22.25 -27.47
CA ALA A 323 6.23 -21.58 -27.83
C ALA A 323 5.91 -20.29 -28.61
N GLU A 324 6.52 -19.18 -28.21
CA GLU A 324 6.32 -17.88 -28.85
C GLU A 324 7.66 -17.24 -29.20
N SER A 325 7.72 -16.62 -30.37
CA SER A 325 8.89 -15.88 -30.87
C SER A 325 8.59 -14.39 -30.96
N ASP A 326 9.57 -13.54 -30.66
CA ASP A 326 9.45 -12.09 -30.76
C ASP A 326 10.00 -11.51 -32.07
N SER A 327 9.97 -10.17 -32.21
CA SER A 327 10.47 -9.47 -33.41
C SER A 327 12.00 -9.35 -33.48
N TRP A 328 12.69 -9.81 -32.44
CA TRP A 328 14.14 -9.76 -32.28
C TRP A 328 14.80 -11.14 -32.43
N GLY A 329 13.99 -12.19 -32.67
CA GLY A 329 14.46 -13.55 -32.91
C GLY A 329 14.55 -14.40 -31.64
N ALA A 330 14.18 -13.86 -30.47
CA ALA A 330 14.11 -14.63 -29.24
C ALA A 330 12.88 -15.55 -29.28
N THR A 331 13.03 -16.81 -28.84
CA THR A 331 11.95 -17.79 -28.79
C THR A 331 11.96 -18.47 -27.43
N TYR A 332 10.80 -18.48 -26.77
CA TYR A 332 10.62 -19.08 -25.45
C TYR A 332 9.62 -20.23 -25.51
N PRO A 333 9.90 -21.38 -24.86
CA PRO A 333 8.99 -22.52 -24.84
C PRO A 333 7.78 -22.26 -23.92
N PRO A 334 6.71 -23.08 -24.02
CA PRO A 334 5.59 -23.01 -23.07
C PRO A 334 6.08 -23.24 -21.63
N GLY A 335 5.40 -22.62 -20.66
CA GLY A 335 5.74 -22.67 -19.24
C GLY A 335 6.70 -21.55 -18.78
N PHE A 336 7.29 -20.77 -19.70
CA PHE A 336 8.08 -19.61 -19.33
C PHE A 336 7.20 -18.42 -18.96
N GLU A 337 7.58 -17.72 -17.89
CA GLU A 337 6.95 -16.49 -17.46
C GLU A 337 7.68 -15.28 -18.09
N VAL A 338 6.95 -14.45 -18.83
CA VAL A 338 7.53 -13.39 -19.66
C VAL A 338 6.75 -12.08 -19.61
N PHE A 339 7.45 -10.99 -19.85
CA PHE A 339 6.91 -9.69 -20.25
C PHE A 339 6.83 -9.57 -21.77
N ARG A 340 5.87 -8.77 -22.24
CA ARG A 340 5.86 -8.28 -23.62
C ARG A 340 5.98 -6.77 -23.63
N GLY A 341 6.77 -6.22 -24.54
CA GLY A 341 7.00 -4.78 -24.60
C GLY A 341 7.74 -4.30 -25.83
N HIS A 342 8.20 -3.06 -25.75
CA HIS A 342 8.99 -2.40 -26.79
C HIS A 342 10.20 -1.76 -26.14
N TYR A 343 11.39 -2.01 -26.69
CA TYR A 343 12.62 -1.42 -26.20
C TYR A 343 12.71 0.07 -26.49
N TYR A 344 13.47 0.76 -25.65
CA TYR A 344 13.95 2.11 -25.88
C TYR A 344 15.39 2.06 -26.39
N ASP A 345 15.70 2.89 -27.36
CA ASP A 345 17.03 3.04 -27.96
C ASP A 345 17.64 4.39 -27.58
N LYS A 346 18.95 4.46 -27.40
CA LYS A 346 19.64 5.71 -27.05
C LYS A 346 19.54 6.70 -28.21
N ILE A 347 19.20 7.97 -27.91
CA ILE A 347 19.03 8.99 -28.96
C ILE A 347 20.38 9.44 -29.52
N SER A 348 21.40 9.56 -28.67
CA SER A 348 22.75 9.98 -29.05
C SER A 348 23.76 9.58 -27.97
N ASP A 349 24.98 9.23 -28.39
CA ASP A 349 26.09 8.95 -27.47
C ASP A 349 26.50 10.18 -26.63
N ASN A 350 26.20 11.39 -27.11
CA ASN A 350 26.48 12.63 -26.37
C ASN A 350 25.47 12.92 -25.24
N ASP A 351 24.31 12.26 -25.25
CA ASP A 351 23.24 12.39 -24.25
C ASP A 351 22.79 10.97 -23.82
N PRO A 352 23.63 10.22 -23.07
CA PRO A 352 23.49 8.78 -22.88
C PRO A 352 22.22 8.36 -22.12
N LEU A 353 21.58 9.29 -21.42
CA LEU A 353 20.39 9.06 -20.59
C LEU A 353 19.08 9.45 -21.30
N LYS A 354 19.12 9.79 -22.60
CA LYS A 354 17.94 10.09 -23.41
C LYS A 354 17.65 8.94 -24.36
N TYR A 355 16.40 8.49 -24.34
CA TYR A 355 15.98 7.33 -25.10
C TYR A 355 14.73 7.58 -25.92
N LYS A 356 14.55 6.78 -26.97
CA LYS A 356 13.42 6.82 -27.91
C LYS A 356 12.84 5.43 -28.09
N LEU A 357 11.51 5.34 -28.02
CA LEU A 357 10.80 4.06 -28.10
C LEU A 357 10.82 3.45 -29.51
N LEU A 358 11.18 2.17 -29.62
CA LEU A 358 11.14 1.38 -30.85
C LEU A 358 9.76 0.72 -31.05
N LYS A 359 8.79 1.48 -31.58
CA LYS A 359 7.39 1.05 -31.71
C LYS A 359 7.12 -0.12 -32.67
N THR A 360 8.03 -0.41 -33.60
CA THR A 360 7.79 -1.36 -34.70
C THR A 360 8.15 -2.81 -34.37
N LYS A 361 8.97 -3.03 -33.34
CA LYS A 361 9.44 -4.36 -32.96
C LYS A 361 9.04 -4.66 -31.53
N THR A 362 8.27 -5.72 -31.35
CA THR A 362 7.86 -6.18 -30.02
C THR A 362 8.88 -7.18 -29.49
N ALA A 363 9.25 -7.04 -28.22
CA ALA A 363 10.15 -7.92 -27.50
C ALA A 363 9.38 -8.83 -26.53
N LEU A 364 9.90 -10.04 -26.33
CA LEU A 364 9.54 -10.94 -25.24
C LEU A 364 10.75 -11.07 -24.31
N VAL A 365 10.55 -10.86 -23.02
CA VAL A 365 11.64 -10.87 -22.03
C VAL A 365 11.23 -11.70 -20.81
N PRO A 366 12.05 -12.65 -20.34
CA PRO A 366 11.77 -13.41 -19.11
C PRO A 366 11.60 -12.47 -17.91
N THR A 367 10.66 -12.80 -17.02
CA THR A 367 10.42 -12.00 -15.81
C THR A 367 11.64 -11.89 -14.92
N LYS A 368 12.44 -12.97 -14.85
CA LYS A 368 13.70 -13.07 -14.13
C LYS A 368 14.80 -12.11 -14.61
N SER A 369 14.67 -11.56 -15.81
CA SER A 369 15.62 -10.57 -16.34
C SER A 369 15.32 -9.15 -15.85
N LEU A 370 14.27 -8.94 -15.06
CA LEU A 370 13.92 -7.64 -14.51
C LEU A 370 14.94 -7.19 -13.46
N LEU A 371 15.51 -6.00 -13.67
CA LEU A 371 16.44 -5.37 -12.73
C LEU A 371 15.75 -4.30 -11.90
N TYR A 372 14.99 -3.43 -12.58
CA TYR A 372 14.48 -2.20 -11.97
C TYR A 372 13.19 -1.75 -12.64
N ILE A 373 12.29 -1.15 -11.86
CA ILE A 373 11.06 -0.53 -12.35
C ILE A 373 11.20 0.99 -12.22
N LEU A 374 11.18 1.71 -13.33
CA LEU A 374 11.36 3.16 -13.36
C LEU A 374 10.02 3.85 -13.06
N ALA A 375 9.74 4.04 -11.78
CA ALA A 375 8.49 4.61 -11.28
C ALA A 375 8.27 6.08 -11.69
N ASP A 376 9.35 6.86 -11.74
CA ASP A 376 9.30 8.31 -12.00
C ASP A 376 9.33 8.68 -13.50
N VAL A 377 9.26 7.68 -14.40
CA VAL A 377 9.39 7.88 -15.85
C VAL A 377 8.08 7.57 -16.56
N ASP A 378 7.43 8.62 -17.07
CA ASP A 378 6.27 8.47 -17.95
C ASP A 378 6.65 7.74 -19.24
N ALA A 379 5.90 6.69 -19.58
CA ALA A 379 6.15 5.84 -20.74
C ALA A 379 5.76 6.49 -22.08
N SER A 380 6.38 7.62 -22.37
CA SER A 380 6.20 8.42 -23.57
C SER A 380 7.12 7.93 -24.70
N TYR A 381 7.05 8.57 -25.86
CA TYR A 381 7.88 8.21 -27.00
C TYR A 381 9.36 8.52 -26.80
N ARG A 382 9.67 9.53 -25.98
CA ARG A 382 11.04 9.94 -25.66
C ARG A 382 11.14 10.13 -24.15
N ILE A 383 12.03 9.39 -23.54
CA ILE A 383 12.22 9.42 -22.09
C ILE A 383 13.63 9.91 -21.78
N THR A 384 13.79 10.50 -20.60
CA THR A 384 15.09 10.85 -20.03
C THR A 384 15.10 10.29 -18.63
N ILE A 385 16.12 9.53 -18.29
CA ILE A 385 16.33 9.03 -16.93
C ILE A 385 17.31 9.97 -16.22
N SER A 386 17.19 10.11 -14.90
CA SER A 386 18.18 10.84 -14.12
C SER A 386 19.46 10.01 -13.98
N GLU A 387 20.58 10.69 -13.70
CA GLU A 387 21.84 10.03 -13.39
C GLU A 387 21.72 9.15 -12.15
N ASP A 388 20.98 9.60 -11.13
CA ASP A 388 20.70 8.81 -9.92
C ASP A 388 19.98 7.49 -10.25
N THR A 389 18.93 7.53 -11.08
CA THR A 389 18.22 6.30 -11.50
C THR A 389 19.14 5.38 -12.31
N HIS A 390 20.03 5.93 -13.13
CA HIS A 390 20.99 5.12 -13.85
C HIS A 390 21.97 4.40 -12.90
N LEU A 391 22.52 5.11 -11.91
CA LEU A 391 23.42 4.53 -10.92
C LEU A 391 22.72 3.48 -10.04
N ASP A 392 21.45 3.70 -9.70
CA ASP A 392 20.64 2.71 -8.98
C ASP A 392 20.51 1.40 -9.78
N ILE A 393 20.25 1.47 -11.09
CA ILE A 393 20.16 0.28 -11.96
C ILE A 393 21.50 -0.46 -11.99
N LEU A 394 22.62 0.25 -12.13
CA LEU A 394 23.95 -0.36 -12.13
C LEU A 394 24.28 -1.03 -10.80
N SER A 395 23.89 -0.42 -9.68
CA SER A 395 24.10 -1.03 -8.37
C SER A 395 23.37 -2.37 -8.21
N VAL A 396 22.21 -2.56 -8.86
CA VAL A 396 21.51 -3.84 -8.85
C VAL A 396 22.27 -4.89 -9.66
N LEU A 397 22.87 -4.50 -10.80
CA LEU A 397 23.69 -5.39 -11.62
C LEU A 397 24.92 -5.88 -10.86
N ASP A 398 25.65 -4.98 -10.17
CA ASP A 398 26.84 -5.32 -9.39
C ASP A 398 26.56 -6.29 -8.23
N ASN A 399 25.31 -6.36 -7.75
CA ASN A 399 24.89 -7.27 -6.69
C ASN A 399 24.42 -8.64 -7.20
N LEU A 400 24.32 -8.84 -8.52
CA LEU A 400 23.90 -10.10 -9.14
C LEU A 400 25.08 -10.99 -9.57
N ASP A 401 26.30 -10.44 -9.60
CA ASP A 401 27.57 -11.14 -9.83
C ASP A 401 28.27 -11.45 -8.50
#